data_AF-A0A2R4SXG0-F1
#
_entry.id   AF-A0A2R4SXG0-F1
#
_cell.length_a   1.000
_cell.length_b   1.000
_cell.length_c   1.000
_cell.angle_alpha   90.00
_cell.angle_beta   90.00
_cell.angle_gamma   90.00
#
_symmetry.space_group_name_H-M   'P 1'
#
loop_
_entity.id
_entity.type
_entity.pdbx_description
1 polymer ?
#
loop_
_entity_poly.entity_id
_entity_poly.type
_entity_poly.pdbx_seq_one_letter_code
_entity_poly.pdbx_strand_id
1 'polypeptide(L)'
;MTRQSAAGEPPARPHGRSRWTSFVADATTPDKVSRGLHEASNPGHRLRVEHDQHTLLIHLSDEDSHGWTTIAVDRGTRQWAVAQDTRQSETARIAYETLYGPDAG
;
A
#
# COMPACT_ATOMS: atom_id res chain seq x y z
N MET A 1 -3.45 21.10 -1.20
CA MET A 1 -2.56 21.18 -0.02
C MET A 1 -1.83 19.86 0.11
N THR A 2 -0.51 19.86 0.00
CA THR A 2 0.31 18.65 0.14
C THR A 2 0.54 18.40 1.63
N ARG A 3 -0.04 17.34 2.20
CA ARG A 3 0.36 16.84 3.53
C ARG A 3 1.49 15.83 3.31
N GLN A 4 2.72 16.16 3.73
CA GLN A 4 3.83 15.21 3.83
C GLN A 4 3.64 14.34 5.08
N SER A 5 3.90 13.02 4.99
CA SER A 5 3.90 12.12 6.16
C SER A 5 5.05 12.43 7.12
N ALA A 6 4.73 12.29 8.41
CA ALA A 6 5.57 12.21 9.62
C ALA A 6 6.74 13.21 9.79
N ALA A 7 6.81 13.83 10.96
CA ALA A 7 7.98 14.61 11.38
C ALA A 7 9.20 13.68 11.51
N GLY A 8 10.10 13.72 10.52
CA GLY A 8 11.32 12.92 10.47
C GLY A 8 12.26 13.42 9.37
N GLU A 9 13.53 13.02 9.43
CA GLU A 9 14.49 13.32 8.38
C GLU A 9 14.03 12.65 7.06
N PRO A 10 14.00 13.38 5.93
CA PRO A 10 13.59 12.79 4.67
C PRO A 10 14.51 11.62 4.32
N PRO A 11 13.96 10.50 3.80
CA PRO A 11 14.78 9.37 3.40
C PRO A 11 15.83 9.83 2.39
N ALA A 12 17.08 9.34 2.56
CA ALA A 12 18.16 9.63 1.64
C ALA A 12 17.73 9.26 0.22
N ARG A 13 17.95 10.17 -0.74
CA ARG A 13 17.65 9.88 -2.14
C ARG A 13 18.55 8.70 -2.58
N PRO A 14 17.99 7.62 -3.15
CA PRO A 14 18.79 6.52 -3.65
C PRO A 14 19.83 7.00 -4.67
N HIS A 15 21.06 6.48 -4.58
CA HIS A 15 22.14 6.78 -5.52
C HIS A 15 22.07 5.86 -6.74
N GLY A 16 22.18 6.43 -7.95
CA GLY A 16 22.18 5.68 -9.21
C GLY A 16 20.94 5.92 -10.08
N ARG A 17 21.04 5.59 -11.37
CA ARG A 17 19.90 5.61 -12.31
C ARG A 17 19.13 4.30 -12.18
N SER A 18 18.25 4.18 -11.18
CA SER A 18 17.26 3.09 -11.23
C SER A 18 16.24 3.39 -12.32
N ARG A 19 15.85 2.38 -13.09
CA ARG A 19 14.75 2.51 -14.04
C ARG A 19 13.47 2.24 -13.27
N TRP A 20 12.43 3.04 -13.51
CA TRP A 20 11.10 2.75 -13.00
C TRP A 20 10.64 1.39 -13.55
N THR A 21 10.19 0.52 -12.66
CA THR A 21 9.57 -0.77 -13.00
C THR A 21 8.08 -0.74 -12.64
N SER A 22 7.33 -1.77 -13.00
CA SER A 22 5.87 -1.83 -12.80
C SER A 22 5.47 -3.13 -12.13
N PHE A 23 4.33 -3.06 -11.43
CA PHE A 23 3.63 -4.23 -10.94
C PHE A 23 2.80 -4.86 -12.07
N VAL A 24 2.87 -6.17 -12.19
CA VAL A 24 2.10 -6.96 -13.18
C VAL A 24 1.18 -7.94 -12.46
N ALA A 25 0.02 -8.19 -13.03
CA ALA A 25 -0.91 -9.17 -12.49
C ALA A 25 -0.42 -10.60 -12.77
N ASP A 26 -0.66 -11.52 -11.84
CA ASP A 26 -0.52 -12.95 -12.14
C ASP A 26 -1.46 -13.35 -13.29
N ALA A 27 -1.03 -14.30 -14.12
CA ALA A 27 -1.88 -14.87 -15.15
C ALA A 27 -3.15 -15.46 -14.54
N THR A 28 -4.31 -14.96 -14.98
CA THR A 28 -5.61 -15.44 -14.51
C THR A 28 -6.00 -16.73 -15.21
N THR A 29 -6.50 -17.71 -14.47
CA THR A 29 -7.28 -18.82 -15.06
C THR A 29 -8.72 -18.35 -15.30
N PRO A 30 -9.49 -18.98 -16.21
CA PRO A 30 -10.85 -18.55 -16.55
C PRO A 30 -11.78 -18.37 -15.33
N ASP A 31 -11.55 -19.13 -14.26
CA ASP A 31 -12.40 -19.13 -13.05
C ASP A 31 -11.82 -18.30 -11.89
N LYS A 32 -10.68 -17.62 -12.08
CA LYS A 32 -9.98 -16.93 -10.98
C LYS A 32 -9.62 -15.48 -11.30
N VAL A 33 -10.17 -14.58 -10.50
CA VAL A 33 -9.76 -13.16 -10.51
C VAL A 33 -8.41 -13.03 -9.81
N SER A 34 -7.40 -12.52 -10.52
CA SER A 34 -6.13 -12.13 -9.91
C SER A 34 -6.31 -10.78 -9.21
N ARG A 35 -6.04 -10.75 -7.90
CA ARG A 35 -6.12 -9.55 -7.06
C ARG A 35 -4.75 -9.09 -6.57
N GLY A 36 -3.72 -9.89 -6.83
CA GLY A 36 -2.33 -9.60 -6.49
C GLY A 36 -1.58 -9.16 -7.73
N LEU A 37 -0.77 -8.13 -7.56
CA LEU A 37 0.26 -7.74 -8.51
C LEU A 37 1.62 -8.03 -7.87
N HIS A 38 2.61 -8.34 -8.68
CA HIS A 38 3.99 -8.49 -8.24
C HIS A 38 4.92 -7.65 -9.12
N GLU A 39 6.07 -7.22 -8.59
CA GLU A 39 7.06 -6.51 -9.39
C GLU A 39 7.59 -7.44 -10.49
N ALA A 40 7.61 -6.97 -11.74
CA ALA A 40 8.00 -7.81 -12.88
C ALA A 40 9.39 -8.48 -12.73
N SER A 41 10.32 -7.84 -12.04
CA SER A 41 11.67 -8.35 -11.74
C SER A 41 11.80 -9.05 -10.39
N ASN A 42 10.83 -8.89 -9.49
CA ASN A 42 10.87 -9.43 -8.13
C ASN A 42 9.47 -9.89 -7.68
N PRO A 43 9.10 -11.17 -7.93
CA PRO A 43 7.80 -11.72 -7.53
C PRO A 43 7.54 -11.69 -6.02
N GLY A 44 8.57 -11.54 -5.18
CA GLY A 44 8.44 -11.42 -3.73
C GLY A 44 7.89 -10.06 -3.30
N HIS A 45 8.15 -9.02 -4.09
CA HIS A 45 7.59 -7.69 -3.91
C HIS A 45 6.18 -7.67 -4.49
N ARG A 46 5.17 -7.56 -3.62
CA ARG A 46 3.76 -7.67 -4.02
C ARG A 46 2.98 -6.44 -3.63
N LEU A 47 2.04 -6.10 -4.51
CA LEU A 47 1.06 -5.05 -4.36
C LEU A 47 -0.33 -5.69 -4.45
N ARG A 48 -1.21 -5.39 -3.50
CA ARG A 48 -2.61 -5.81 -3.53
C ARG A 48 -3.50 -4.60 -3.30
N VAL A 49 -4.58 -4.50 -4.07
CA VAL A 49 -5.60 -3.48 -3.88
C VAL A 49 -6.92 -4.14 -3.50
N GLU A 50 -7.49 -3.73 -2.37
CA GLU A 50 -8.84 -4.09 -1.94
C GLU A 50 -9.70 -2.83 -1.90
N HIS A 51 -10.99 -2.95 -2.21
CA HIS A 51 -11.86 -1.78 -2.20
C HIS A 51 -13.33 -2.13 -1.98
N ASP A 52 -14.07 -1.14 -1.51
CA ASP A 52 -15.52 -1.09 -1.57
C ASP A 52 -15.99 0.20 -2.26
N GLN A 53 -17.23 0.62 -1.99
CA GLN A 53 -17.78 1.86 -2.54
C GLN A 53 -17.09 3.12 -2.00
N HIS A 54 -16.53 3.05 -0.79
CA HIS A 54 -16.03 4.19 -0.02
C HIS A 54 -14.51 4.18 0.11
N THR A 55 -13.88 3.03 0.27
CA THR A 55 -12.47 2.92 0.67
C THR A 55 -11.67 2.10 -0.33
N LEU A 56 -10.44 2.54 -0.58
CA LEU A 56 -9.37 1.76 -1.24
C LEU A 56 -8.31 1.44 -0.20
N LEU A 57 -7.92 0.17 -0.11
CA LEU A 57 -6.77 -0.30 0.67
C LEU A 57 -5.68 -0.74 -0.31
N ILE A 58 -4.50 -0.14 -0.20
CA ILE A 58 -3.32 -0.45 -1.01
C ILE A 58 -2.31 -1.11 -0.09
N HIS A 59 -2.11 -2.42 -0.26
CA HIS A 59 -1.19 -3.21 0.53
C HIS A 59 0.11 -3.43 -0.24
N LEU A 60 1.22 -3.05 0.38
CA LEU A 60 2.57 -3.29 -0.10
C LEU A 60 3.21 -4.33 0.83
N SER A 61 3.69 -5.45 0.28
CA SER A 61 4.60 -6.34 0.99
C SER A 61 6.03 -6.01 0.63
N ASP A 62 6.90 -5.95 1.62
CA ASP A 62 8.28 -5.48 1.51
C ASP A 62 9.17 -6.27 0.52
N GLU A 63 10.12 -5.56 -0.11
CA GLU A 63 11.25 -6.06 -0.91
C GLU A 63 12.30 -6.75 -0.01
N ASP A 64 12.45 -6.27 1.23
CA ASP A 64 13.50 -6.65 2.19
C ASP A 64 12.99 -7.42 3.42
N SER A 65 11.78 -7.98 3.38
CA SER A 65 11.20 -8.95 4.33
C SER A 65 10.77 -8.49 5.73
N HIS A 66 10.53 -7.19 5.98
CA HIS A 66 10.20 -6.68 7.33
C HIS A 66 8.71 -6.47 7.64
N GLY A 67 7.81 -6.55 6.66
CA GLY A 67 6.37 -6.49 6.93
C GLY A 67 5.52 -5.95 5.79
N TRP A 68 4.37 -5.41 6.18
CA TRP A 68 3.37 -4.82 5.31
C TRP A 68 3.29 -3.33 5.55
N THR A 69 2.99 -2.59 4.49
CA THR A 69 2.51 -1.21 4.56
C THR A 69 1.14 -1.17 3.92
N THR A 70 0.13 -0.65 4.61
CA THR A 70 -1.19 -0.39 4.02
C THR A 70 -1.47 1.10 3.98
N ILE A 71 -1.88 1.59 2.80
CA ILE A 71 -2.41 2.92 2.59
C ILE A 71 -3.93 2.79 2.45
N ALA A 72 -4.69 3.35 3.40
CA ALA A 72 -6.14 3.48 3.29
C ALA A 72 -6.47 4.83 2.64
N VAL A 73 -7.39 4.84 1.67
CA VAL A 73 -7.82 6.06 0.95
C VAL A 73 -9.35 6.10 0.92
N ASP A 74 -9.95 7.17 1.43
CA ASP A 74 -11.36 7.47 1.22
C ASP A 74 -11.54 8.00 -0.21
N ARG A 75 -12.45 7.38 -0.97
CA ARG A 75 -12.63 7.64 -2.41
C ARG A 75 -13.34 8.96 -2.67
N GLY A 76 -14.22 9.39 -1.76
CA GLY A 76 -15.01 10.61 -1.93
C GLY A 76 -14.19 11.87 -1.66
N THR A 77 -13.47 11.88 -0.54
CA THR A 77 -12.70 13.00 -0.01
C THR A 77 -11.24 13.00 -0.43
N ARG A 78 -10.70 11.83 -0.82
CA ARG A 78 -9.27 11.61 -1.09
C ARG A 78 -8.37 11.78 0.14
N GLN A 79 -8.96 11.77 1.34
CA GLN A 79 -8.19 11.62 2.57
C GLN A 79 -7.57 10.22 2.63
N TRP A 80 -6.44 10.11 3.33
CA TRP A 80 -5.69 8.86 3.41
C TRP A 80 -4.97 8.73 4.75
N ALA A 81 -4.69 7.49 5.11
CA ALA A 81 -3.89 7.11 6.27
C ALA A 81 -2.94 5.96 5.90
N VAL A 82 -1.81 5.85 6.61
CA VAL A 82 -0.80 4.81 6.39
C VAL A 82 -0.52 4.09 7.69
N ALA A 83 -0.39 2.76 7.62
CA ALA A 83 0.06 1.95 8.74
C ALA A 83 1.06 0.88 8.29
N GLN A 84 1.95 0.48 9.20
CA GLN A 84 2.98 -0.54 8.99
C GLN A 84 2.96 -1.54 10.16
N ASP A 85 3.09 -2.83 9.85
CA ASP A 85 3.10 -3.94 10.80
C ASP A 85 3.63 -5.21 10.08
N THR A 86 4.00 -6.23 10.83
CA THR A 86 4.34 -7.57 10.35
C THR A 86 3.19 -8.30 9.64
N ARG A 87 1.92 -7.96 9.94
CA ARG A 87 0.73 -8.64 9.39
C ARG A 87 -0.11 -7.72 8.53
N GLN A 88 -0.47 -8.18 7.33
CA GLN A 88 -1.33 -7.43 6.40
C GLN A 88 -2.65 -7.00 7.05
N SER A 89 -3.34 -7.90 7.75
CA SER A 89 -4.63 -7.61 8.38
C SER A 89 -4.54 -6.53 9.45
N GLU A 90 -3.46 -6.50 10.24
CA GLU A 90 -3.25 -5.46 11.26
C GLU A 90 -2.98 -4.11 10.61
N THR A 91 -2.13 -4.05 9.59
CA THR A 91 -1.91 -2.78 8.86
C THR A 91 -3.19 -2.25 8.23
N ALA A 92 -4.02 -3.12 7.65
CA ALA A 92 -5.29 -2.74 7.07
C ALA A 92 -6.25 -2.15 8.12
N ARG A 93 -6.37 -2.83 9.27
CA ARG A 93 -7.19 -2.39 10.40
C ARG A 93 -6.72 -1.04 10.93
N ILE A 94 -5.43 -0.90 11.24
CA ILE A 94 -4.85 0.33 11.80
C ILE A 94 -4.99 1.49 10.81
N ALA A 95 -4.70 1.29 9.52
CA ALA A 95 -4.85 2.34 8.52
C ALA A 95 -6.32 2.79 8.38
N TYR A 96 -7.26 1.85 8.38
CA TYR A 96 -8.69 2.15 8.31
C TYR A 96 -9.18 2.91 9.56
N GLU A 97 -8.82 2.44 10.76
CA GLU A 97 -9.12 3.11 12.02
C GLU A 97 -8.47 4.49 12.12
N THR A 98 -7.27 4.67 11.57
CA THR A 98 -6.62 5.99 11.52
C THR A 98 -7.34 6.94 10.56
N LEU A 99 -7.92 6.41 9.47
CA LEU A 99 -8.64 7.20 8.48
C LEU A 99 -10.03 7.65 8.97
N TYR A 100 -10.74 6.82 9.74
CA TYR A 100 -12.14 7.06 10.13
C TYR A 100 -12.40 7.08 11.64
N GLY A 101 -11.38 6.86 12.46
CA GLY A 101 -11.48 6.80 13.91
C GLY A 101 -11.77 8.17 14.53
N PRO A 102 -12.07 8.21 15.84
CA PRO A 102 -12.46 9.44 16.54
C PRO A 102 -11.38 10.54 16.52
N ASP A 103 -10.12 10.17 16.30
CA ASP A 103 -8.98 11.08 16.18
C ASP A 103 -8.63 11.44 14.71
N ALA A 104 -9.43 10.98 13.74
CA ALA A 104 -9.34 11.37 12.34
C ALA A 104 -9.84 12.82 12.21
N GLY A 105 -8.92 13.77 12.37
CA GLY A 105 -9.21 15.21 12.43
C GLY A 105 -9.87 15.81 11.19
#